data_AF-A0A1G1HIX6-F1
#
_entry.id   AF-A0A1G1HIX6-F1
#
_cell.length_a   1.000
_cell.length_b   1.000
_cell.length_c   1.000
_cell.angle_alpha   90.00
_cell.angle_beta   90.00
_cell.angle_gamma   90.00
#
_symmetry.space_group_name_H-M   'P 1'
#
loop_
_entity.id
_entity.type
_entity.pdbx_description
1 polymer ?
#
loop_
_entity_poly.entity_id
_entity_poly.type
_entity_poly.pdbx_seq_one_letter_code
_entity_poly.pdbx_strand_id
1 'polypeptide(L)'
;MGEIRQVEVINKDTGETEILSERKGSYCQFMDEFCFGEFFIQLRLDWKDQDNKYQEPTLDADIYTKNALSGEKRKYKSQNDMWHHTKIEKDEEGNFIYHFSFKRLDLVLRRRITVDDGFAGMLRIIGGRIS
;
A
#
# COMPACT_ATOMS: atom_id res chain seq x y z
N MET A 1 -16.97 -9.82 -5.67
CA MET A 1 -15.93 -9.13 -4.89
C MET A 1 -16.65 -8.11 -4.02
N GLY A 2 -16.49 -8.18 -2.70
CA GLY A 2 -17.05 -7.16 -1.80
C GLY A 2 -16.44 -5.80 -2.10
N GLU A 3 -17.14 -4.73 -1.73
CA GLU A 3 -16.60 -3.38 -1.85
C GLU A 3 -15.44 -3.22 -0.88
N ILE A 4 -14.28 -2.76 -1.36
CA ILE A 4 -13.14 -2.48 -0.48
C ILE A 4 -13.52 -1.28 0.38
N ARG A 5 -13.69 -1.50 1.67
CA ARG A 5 -14.04 -0.44 2.63
C ARG A 5 -12.80 0.29 3.12
N GLN A 6 -11.72 -0.44 3.36
CA GLN A 6 -10.52 0.09 3.97
C GLN A 6 -9.31 -0.72 3.57
N VAL A 7 -8.20 -0.04 3.31
CA VAL A 7 -6.90 -0.67 3.10
C VAL A 7 -5.91 -0.03 4.04
N GLU A 8 -5.11 -0.89 4.67
CA GLU A 8 -4.07 -0.51 5.60
C GLU A 8 -2.75 -1.13 5.16
N VAL A 9 -1.67 -0.44 5.49
CA VAL A 9 -0.32 -0.97 5.41
C VAL A 9 0.31 -0.96 6.78
N ILE A 10 1.12 -1.97 7.05
CA ILE A 10 1.82 -2.15 8.33
C ILE A 10 3.30 -2.24 8.01
N ASN A 11 4.10 -1.30 8.52
CA ASN A 11 5.54 -1.38 8.45
C ASN A 11 6.01 -2.56 9.31
N LYS A 12 6.67 -3.55 8.70
CA LYS A 12 7.10 -4.77 9.39
C LYS A 12 8.26 -4.54 10.37
N ASP A 13 9.04 -3.49 10.16
CA ASP A 13 10.19 -3.16 11.01
C ASP A 13 9.76 -2.36 12.23
N THR A 14 8.85 -1.38 12.07
CA THR A 14 8.40 -0.50 13.16
C THR A 14 7.09 -0.95 13.81
N GLY A 15 6.29 -1.77 13.12
CA GLY A 15 4.93 -2.14 13.54
C GLY A 15 3.89 -1.03 13.34
N GLU A 16 4.29 0.13 12.83
CA GLU A 16 3.39 1.25 12.58
C GLU A 16 2.37 0.88 11.50
N THR A 17 1.12 1.28 11.72
CA THR A 17 0.00 0.99 10.82
C THR A 17 -0.53 2.30 10.27
N GLU A 18 -0.81 2.31 8.98
CA GLU A 18 -1.35 3.47 8.28
C GLU A 18 -2.57 3.07 7.46
N ILE A 19 -3.66 3.82 7.62
CA ILE A 19 -4.88 3.65 6.82
C ILE A 19 -4.71 4.47 5.54
N LEU A 20 -4.83 3.81 4.39
CA LEU A 20 -4.68 4.46 3.11
C LEU A 20 -5.93 5.28 2.76
N SER A 21 -5.71 6.45 2.17
CA SER A 21 -6.77 7.32 1.68
C SER A 21 -7.04 7.10 0.20
N GLU A 22 -8.31 7.14 -0.22
CA GLU A 22 -8.69 7.11 -1.63
C GLU A 22 -9.05 8.52 -2.11
N ARG A 23 -8.62 8.89 -3.31
CA ARG A 23 -9.14 10.08 -4.00
C ARG A 23 -10.36 9.67 -4.81
N LYS A 24 -11.47 10.40 -4.69
CA LYS A 24 -12.72 10.09 -5.42
C LYS A 24 -12.47 9.82 -6.91
N GLY A 25 -12.83 8.62 -7.37
CA GLY A 25 -12.68 8.21 -8.78
C GLY A 25 -11.26 7.76 -9.15
N SER A 26 -10.38 7.58 -8.18
CA SER A 26 -9.04 7.02 -8.36
C SER A 26 -9.06 5.52 -8.06
N TYR A 27 -8.33 4.75 -8.87
CA TYR A 27 -8.02 3.35 -8.55
C TYR A 27 -6.81 3.25 -7.60
N CYS A 28 -6.37 4.35 -7.00
CA CYS A 28 -5.20 4.39 -6.15
C CYS A 28 -5.58 4.69 -4.70
N GLN A 29 -4.92 3.99 -3.80
CA GLN A 29 -4.97 4.24 -2.36
C GLN A 29 -3.62 4.78 -1.90
N PHE A 30 -3.62 5.93 -1.26
CA PHE A 30 -2.44 6.73 -0.98
C PHE A 30 -2.07 6.65 0.49
N MET A 31 -0.77 6.47 0.72
CA MET A 31 -0.16 6.78 2.01
C MET A 31 -0.01 8.29 2.18
N ASP A 32 0.07 8.71 3.43
CA ASP A 32 0.52 10.02 3.83
C ASP A 32 1.94 10.25 3.32
N GLU A 33 2.18 11.49 2.96
CA GLU A 33 3.49 11.91 2.49
C GLU A 33 4.47 11.99 3.64
N PHE A 34 5.67 11.46 3.43
CA PHE A 34 6.75 11.54 4.40
C PHE A 34 8.04 12.04 3.76
N CYS A 35 8.96 12.51 4.61
CA CYS A 35 10.25 13.06 4.19
C CYS A 35 11.36 12.04 4.42
N PHE A 36 12.28 11.93 3.46
CA PHE A 36 13.54 11.20 3.61
C PHE A 36 14.70 12.03 3.06
N GLY A 37 15.43 12.69 3.97
CA GLY A 37 16.43 13.69 3.59
C GLY A 37 15.77 14.91 2.93
N GLU A 38 16.18 15.25 1.71
CA GLU A 38 15.59 16.35 0.91
C GLU A 38 14.38 15.91 0.07
N PHE A 39 14.04 14.62 0.08
CA PHE A 39 12.98 14.04 -0.74
C PHE A 39 11.68 13.93 0.04
N PHE A 40 10.60 14.23 -0.65
CA PHE A 40 9.24 13.91 -0.26
C PHE A 40 8.82 12.67 -1.04
N ILE A 41 8.24 11.71 -0.32
CA ILE A 41 7.83 10.41 -0.87
C ILE A 41 6.35 10.22 -0.51
N GLN A 42 5.54 9.95 -1.53
CA GLN A 42 4.18 9.48 -1.36
C GLN A 42 4.06 8.12 -2.03
N LEU A 43 3.79 7.10 -1.22
CA LEU A 43 3.52 5.76 -1.70
C LEU A 43 2.03 5.60 -2.01
N ARG A 44 1.71 4.75 -2.99
CA ARG A 44 0.33 4.42 -3.34
C ARG A 44 0.21 2.97 -3.79
N LEU A 45 -0.89 2.32 -3.47
CA LEU A 45 -1.31 1.07 -4.10
C LEU A 45 -2.18 1.41 -5.31
N ASP A 46 -1.74 1.01 -6.51
CA ASP A 46 -2.47 1.20 -7.75
C ASP A 46 -3.22 -0.09 -8.13
N TRP A 47 -4.55 -0.04 -8.08
CA TRP A 47 -5.42 -1.16 -8.45
C TRP A 47 -5.67 -1.28 -9.95
N LYS A 48 -5.27 -0.27 -10.74
CA LYS A 48 -5.38 -0.32 -12.20
C LYS A 48 -4.26 -1.17 -12.81
N ASP A 49 -3.09 -1.18 -12.16
CA ASP A 49 -1.95 -1.98 -12.55
C ASP A 49 -1.74 -3.10 -11.53
N GLN A 50 -2.21 -4.29 -11.87
CA GLN A 50 -2.10 -5.46 -11.00
C GLN A 50 -0.90 -6.30 -11.40
N ASP A 51 -0.24 -6.88 -10.40
CA ASP A 51 0.85 -7.80 -10.65
C ASP A 51 0.32 -9.09 -11.32
N ASN A 52 1.08 -9.61 -12.30
CA ASN A 52 0.66 -10.79 -13.07
C ASN A 52 0.65 -12.10 -12.26
N LYS A 53 1.28 -12.13 -11.07
CA LYS A 53 1.46 -13.36 -10.30
C LYS A 53 0.35 -13.55 -9.28
N TYR A 54 -0.04 -12.49 -8.58
CA TYR A 54 -1.04 -12.56 -7.51
C TYR A 54 -2.30 -11.75 -7.81
N GLN A 55 -2.34 -10.98 -8.90
CA GLN A 55 -3.44 -10.08 -9.24
C GLN A 55 -3.68 -9.03 -8.14
N GLU A 56 -2.61 -8.61 -7.47
CA GLU A 56 -2.63 -7.61 -6.39
C GLU A 56 -2.22 -6.24 -6.91
N PRO A 57 -2.66 -5.12 -6.27
CA PRO A 57 -2.31 -3.80 -6.73
C PRO A 57 -0.81 -3.57 -6.62
N THR A 58 -0.25 -2.83 -7.56
CA THR A 58 1.18 -2.49 -7.55
C THR A 58 1.46 -1.39 -6.53
N LEU A 59 2.55 -1.51 -5.76
CA LEU A 59 3.01 -0.41 -4.91
C LEU A 59 3.90 0.53 -5.73
N ASP A 60 3.44 1.76 -5.83
CA ASP A 60 4.01 2.81 -6.65
C ASP A 60 4.48 3.98 -5.77
N ALA A 61 5.44 4.76 -6.25
CA ALA A 61 6.00 5.88 -5.49
C ALA A 61 6.07 7.16 -6.33
N ASP A 62 5.52 8.25 -5.78
CA ASP A 62 5.79 9.61 -6.25
C ASP A 62 6.89 10.23 -5.37
N ILE A 63 8.04 10.47 -5.98
CA ILE A 63 9.21 11.04 -5.31
C ILE A 63 9.52 12.41 -5.90
N TYR A 64 9.71 13.41 -5.05
CA TYR A 64 10.01 14.77 -5.49
C TYR A 64 10.78 15.57 -4.44
N THR A 65 11.44 16.64 -4.85
CA THR A 65 12.06 17.63 -3.95
C THR A 65 11.19 18.88 -3.90
N LYS A 66 11.16 19.58 -2.77
CA LYS A 66 10.41 20.84 -2.63
C LYS A 66 11.39 21.99 -2.36
N ASN A 67 11.30 23.05 -3.16
CA ASN A 67 12.06 24.26 -2.89
C ASN A 67 11.54 24.92 -1.60
N ALA A 68 12.41 25.15 -0.62
CA ALA A 68 12.01 25.68 0.68
C ALA A 68 11.48 27.13 0.64
N LEU A 69 11.90 27.93 -0.35
CA LEU A 69 11.50 29.33 -0.49
C LEU A 69 10.24 29.48 -1.34
N SER A 70 10.15 28.77 -2.47
CA SER A 70 9.03 28.91 -3.42
C SER A 70 7.93 27.87 -3.23
N GLY A 71 8.18 26.78 -2.50
CA GLY A 71 7.27 25.64 -2.37
C GLY A 71 7.13 24.80 -3.65
N GLU A 72 7.87 25.14 -4.71
CA GLU A 72 7.83 24.44 -6.01
C GLU A 72 8.26 22.97 -5.84
N LYS A 73 7.42 22.05 -6.31
CA LYS A 73 7.71 20.62 -6.34
C LYS A 73 8.42 20.26 -7.65
N ARG A 74 9.56 19.58 -7.56
CA ARG A 74 10.29 19.03 -8.71
C ARG A 74 10.33 17.52 -8.60
N LYS A 75 9.68 16.84 -9.54
CA LYS A 75 9.65 15.37 -9.59
C LYS A 75 11.07 14.85 -9.72
N TYR A 76 11.44 13.90 -8.86
CA TYR A 76 12.70 13.20 -8.97
C TYR A 76 12.58 12.19 -10.12
N LYS A 77 13.41 12.38 -11.15
CA LYS A 77 13.47 11.48 -12.31
C LYS A 77 14.81 10.76 -12.25
N SER A 78 14.79 9.49 -11.85
CA SER A 78 15.96 8.62 -11.99
C SER A 78 15.95 8.04 -13.40
N GLN A 79 17.09 7.97 -14.06
CA GLN A 79 17.18 7.32 -15.37
C GLN A 79 16.80 5.83 -15.34
N ASN A 80 16.75 5.22 -14.14
CA ASN A 80 16.45 3.81 -13.98
C ASN A 80 15.09 3.50 -13.35
N ASP A 81 14.30 4.48 -12.89
CA ASP A 81 12.90 4.33 -12.42
C ASP A 81 12.56 3.04 -11.62
N MET A 82 13.55 2.41 -10.98
CA MET A 82 13.44 1.06 -10.40
C MET A 82 12.50 0.98 -9.20
N TRP A 83 12.09 2.12 -8.65
CA TRP A 83 11.11 2.20 -7.58
C TRP A 83 9.66 1.94 -8.04
N HIS A 84 9.40 1.87 -9.35
CA HIS A 84 8.07 1.58 -9.91
C HIS A 84 7.76 0.08 -10.01
N HIS A 85 8.73 -0.80 -9.75
CA HIS A 85 8.53 -2.25 -9.75
C HIS A 85 8.90 -2.80 -8.38
N THR A 86 8.03 -2.53 -7.41
CA THR A 86 8.15 -3.10 -6.07
C THR A 86 7.83 -4.59 -6.10
N LYS A 87 8.69 -5.38 -5.45
CA LYS A 87 8.50 -6.82 -5.35
C LYS A 87 7.30 -7.09 -4.43
N ILE A 88 6.34 -7.87 -4.92
CA ILE A 88 5.26 -8.44 -4.10
C ILE A 88 5.59 -9.89 -3.77
N GLU A 89 5.45 -10.26 -2.51
CA GLU A 89 5.55 -11.64 -2.05
C GLU A 89 4.50 -11.95 -0.98
N LYS A 90 4.44 -13.22 -0.57
CA LYS A 90 3.63 -13.66 0.56
C LYS A 90 4.54 -14.06 1.72
N ASP A 91 4.17 -13.70 2.94
CA ASP A 91 4.79 -14.25 4.14
C ASP A 91 4.29 -15.67 4.45
N GLU A 92 4.81 -16.29 5.51
CA GLU A 92 4.46 -17.65 5.95
C GLU A 92 2.97 -17.80 6.31
N GLU A 93 2.32 -16.70 6.69
CA GLU A 93 0.88 -16.64 7.01
C GLU A 93 0.02 -16.37 5.75
N GLY A 94 0.66 -16.16 4.59
CA GLY A 94 -0.01 -15.87 3.32
C GLY A 94 -0.38 -14.40 3.12
N ASN A 95 0.08 -13.48 3.98
CA ASN A 95 -0.16 -12.05 3.84
C ASN A 95 0.72 -11.47 2.73
N PHE A 96 0.20 -10.48 2.01
CA PHE A 96 0.95 -9.79 0.97
C PHE A 96 1.93 -8.78 1.55
N ILE A 97 3.19 -8.90 1.13
CA ILE A 97 4.31 -8.06 1.52
C ILE A 97 4.82 -7.32 0.30
N TYR A 98 4.95 -6.00 0.46
CA TYR A 98 5.48 -5.08 -0.53
C TYR A 98 6.83 -4.57 -0.07
N HIS A 99 7.80 -4.56 -0.98
CA HIS A 99 9.14 -4.04 -0.73
C HIS A 99 9.36 -2.75 -1.49
N PHE A 100 9.65 -1.67 -0.78
CA PHE A 100 10.02 -0.39 -1.37
C PHE A 100 11.45 -0.03 -0.95
N SER A 101 12.29 0.27 -1.94
CA SER A 101 13.67 0.69 -1.72
C SER A 101 13.95 1.99 -2.46
N PHE A 102 14.48 2.98 -1.74
CA PHE A 102 14.91 4.25 -2.29
C PHE A 102 16.17 4.75 -1.58
N LYS A 103 17.31 4.77 -2.29
CA LYS A 103 18.62 5.13 -1.73
C LYS A 103 19.00 4.23 -0.54
N ARG A 104 18.90 4.74 0.69
CA ARG A 104 19.18 4.01 1.95
C ARG A 104 17.91 3.84 2.80
N LEU A 105 16.75 4.07 2.19
CA LEU A 105 15.46 3.80 2.78
C LEU A 105 14.97 2.49 2.20
N ASP A 106 14.70 1.53 3.07
CA ASP A 106 14.07 0.26 2.75
C ASP A 106 12.82 0.15 3.63
N LEU A 107 11.68 -0.18 3.02
CA LEU A 107 10.40 -0.36 3.69
C LEU A 107 9.83 -1.72 3.29
N VAL A 108 9.46 -2.50 4.30
CA VAL A 108 8.75 -3.77 4.14
C VAL A 108 7.34 -3.59 4.68
N LEU A 109 6.36 -3.53 3.77
CA LEU A 109 4.98 -3.18 4.09
C LEU A 109 4.06 -4.40 3.94
N ARG A 110 3.40 -4.79 5.01
CA ARG A 110 2.32 -5.78 4.95
C ARG A 110 0.99 -5.08 4.70
N ARG A 111 0.23 -5.52 3.70
CA ARG A 111 -1.10 -4.97 3.42
C ARG A 111 -2.21 -5.74 4.13
N ARG A 112 -3.24 -5.02 4.59
CA ARG A 112 -4.52 -5.56 5.08
C ARG A 112 -5.67 -4.86 4.36
N ILE A 113 -6.67 -5.63 3.89
CA ILE A 113 -7.90 -5.10 3.31
C ILE A 113 -9.06 -5.48 4.23
N THR A 114 -9.96 -4.55 4.47
CA THR A 114 -11.30 -4.82 4.97
C THR A 114 -12.30 -4.62 3.82
N VAL A 115 -13.07 -5.65 3.50
CA VAL A 115 -14.15 -5.60 2.51
C VAL A 115 -15.49 -5.56 3.24
N ASP A 116 -16.43 -4.76 2.76
CA ASP A 116 -17.82 -4.90 3.16
C ASP A 116 -18.42 -6.09 2.42
N ASP A 117 -18.60 -7.18 3.14
CA ASP A 117 -19.45 -8.28 2.69
C ASP A 117 -20.89 -7.81 2.85
N GLY A 118 -21.52 -7.40 1.75
CA GLY A 118 -22.94 -7.04 1.68
C GLY A 118 -23.88 -8.22 1.96
N PHE A 119 -23.76 -8.88 3.12
CA PHE A 119 -24.63 -9.94 3.60
C PHE A 119 -25.30 -9.51 4.92
N ALA A 120 -26.46 -8.87 4.76
CA ALA A 120 -27.53 -9.06 5.72
C ALA A 120 -27.92 -10.55 5.72
N GLY A 121 -27.72 -11.24 6.84
CA GLY A 121 -28.37 -12.51 7.11
C GLY A 121 -27.46 -13.72 7.25
N MET A 122 -27.55 -14.31 8.44
CA MET A 122 -27.21 -15.70 8.78
C MET A 122 -25.76 -15.98 9.18
N LEU A 123 -25.40 -15.47 10.36
CA LEU A 123 -24.41 -16.12 11.21
C LEU A 123 -24.95 -17.51 11.64
N ARG A 124 -24.68 -18.55 10.85
CA ARG A 124 -24.79 -19.93 11.34
C ARG A 124 -23.59 -20.18 12.24
N ILE A 125 -23.82 -20.09 13.54
CA ILE A 125 -22.94 -20.69 14.55
C ILE A 125 -23.00 -22.20 14.32
N ILE A 126 -22.03 -22.76 13.59
CA ILE A 126 -21.74 -24.20 13.65
C ILE A 126 -20.56 -24.34 14.60
N GLY A 127 -20.88 -24.53 15.88
CA GLY A 127 -19.91 -24.79 16.93
C GLY A 127 -20.63 -25.44 18.10
N GLY A 128 -20.51 -26.75 18.23
CA GLY A 128 -21.06 -27.46 19.39
C GLY A 128 -21.25 -28.94 19.17
N ARG A 129 -20.15 -29.68 19.02
CA ARG A 129 -20.10 -31.11 19.28
C ARG A 129 -20.34 -31.28 20.79
N ILE A 130 -21.53 -31.72 21.19
CA ILE A 130 -21.76 -32.20 22.56
C ILE A 130 -21.42 -33.69 22.55
N SER A 131 -20.63 -34.07 23.54
CA SER A 131 -20.18 -35.42 23.93
C SER A 131 -21.21 -36.52 23.72
#